data_AF-A0A0W0YJN7-F1
#
_entry.id   AF-A0A0W0YJN7-F1
#
_cell.length_a   1.000
_cell.length_b   1.000
_cell.length_c   1.000
_cell.angle_alpha   90.00
_cell.angle_beta   90.00
_cell.angle_gamma   90.00
#
_symmetry.space_group_name_H-M   'P 1'
#
loop_
_entity.id
_entity.type
_entity.pdbx_description
1 polymer ?
#
loop_
_entity_poly.entity_id
_entity_poly.type
_entity_poly.pdbx_seq_one_letter_code
_entity_poly.pdbx_strand_id
1 'polypeptide(L)'
;MPITLDPEVLQVAEYVYENLLSQPYTEVGPEWEFNYKNPTATRALGDGHNLQRSIQVDGKTLHRPIHGLAHTMRTLMYSQLMYESAQRQLEPHICHDGRTIADLTPLDLKKLNIAQLFFVAGRASEASYGDAYHRYHRYGAKHFESYARYHLTHLFSEKEIELYARCIEDREGDYFDSTAEGYLIHLSHMIDLMRCKSPVEVFIGHSQGSRGIVPTLIDLFGHDDGLDILHFARGLFAATGEGVPYIDSTEWPHLGIEKSRVERAQKLIGFLQVDGQEGDAKKTGQAGFSVEGCYEALRTVDTPNWYQQKAIKDNKDQESFDVKEMDDEVVINLPPQQDTLVEKVQEITATKEKSSKGNDDCLTRFLKQLFWSAPTTKTDIEKQIVSDYTNTL
;
A
#
# COMPACT_ATOMS: atom_id res chain seq x y z
N MET A 1 4.26 -3.05 25.00
CA MET A 1 5.39 -2.08 24.88
C MET A 1 5.11 -1.28 23.63
N PRO A 2 5.11 0.06 23.64
CA PRO A 2 4.85 0.81 22.41
C PRO A 2 5.91 0.48 21.36
N ILE A 3 5.52 0.39 20.08
CA ILE A 3 6.47 0.34 18.96
C ILE A 3 7.25 1.66 18.97
N THR A 4 8.57 1.57 18.99
CA THR A 4 9.44 2.74 18.85
C THR A 4 9.95 2.86 17.42
N LEU A 5 10.03 4.10 16.90
CA LEU A 5 10.65 4.37 15.60
C LEU A 5 12.04 4.94 15.86
N ASP A 6 13.01 4.50 15.06
CA ASP A 6 14.40 4.96 15.18
C ASP A 6 14.48 6.48 14.90
N PRO A 7 15.29 7.26 15.65
CA PRO A 7 15.38 8.70 15.45
C PRO A 7 15.72 9.12 14.02
N GLU A 8 16.56 8.35 13.31
CA GLU A 8 16.89 8.65 11.92
C GLU A 8 15.69 8.43 11.00
N VAL A 9 14.81 7.46 11.30
CA VAL A 9 13.53 7.28 10.57
C VAL A 9 12.63 8.50 10.76
N LEU A 10 12.56 9.04 11.98
CA LEU A 10 11.78 10.25 12.28
C LEU A 10 12.35 11.48 11.57
N GLN A 11 13.68 11.61 11.49
CA GLN A 11 14.33 12.69 10.73
C GLN A 11 13.98 12.62 9.23
N VAL A 12 13.98 11.41 8.64
CA VAL A 12 13.52 11.26 7.24
C VAL A 12 12.02 11.56 7.12
N ALA A 13 11.20 11.21 8.12
CA ALA A 13 9.78 11.52 8.11
C ALA A 13 9.53 13.04 8.11
N GLU A 14 10.35 13.83 8.82
CA GLU A 14 10.29 15.30 8.79
C GLU A 14 10.59 15.83 7.39
N TYR A 15 11.69 15.38 6.78
CA TYR A 15 12.02 15.75 5.39
C TYR A 15 10.87 15.43 4.43
N VAL A 16 10.32 14.20 4.48
CA VAL A 16 9.24 13.76 3.60
C VAL A 16 7.96 14.56 3.85
N TYR A 17 7.66 14.90 5.11
CA TYR A 17 6.51 15.72 5.44
C TYR A 17 6.65 17.13 4.84
N GLU A 18 7.75 17.82 5.11
CA GLU A 18 7.98 19.19 4.67
C GLU A 18 8.01 19.31 3.14
N ASN A 19 8.64 18.35 2.46
CA ASN A 19 8.88 18.46 1.02
C ASN A 19 7.79 17.79 0.17
N LEU A 20 7.02 16.84 0.70
CA LEU A 20 6.09 16.02 -0.11
C LEU A 20 4.69 15.87 0.49
N LEU A 21 4.56 15.36 1.72
CA LEU A 21 3.24 14.98 2.27
C LEU A 21 2.41 16.17 2.76
N SER A 22 3.04 17.29 3.15
CA SER A 22 2.36 18.54 3.50
C SER A 22 1.92 19.34 2.27
N GLN A 23 2.51 19.07 1.11
CA GLN A 23 2.30 19.84 -0.11
C GLN A 23 0.92 19.57 -0.72
N PRO A 24 0.29 20.58 -1.34
CA PRO A 24 -0.97 20.39 -2.06
C PRO A 24 -0.78 19.46 -3.26
N TYR A 25 -1.84 18.71 -3.59
CA TYR A 25 -1.93 17.99 -4.86
C TYR A 25 -1.88 18.94 -6.07
N THR A 26 -1.18 18.54 -7.12
CA THR A 26 -0.92 19.37 -8.32
C THR A 26 -1.71 18.94 -9.55
N GLU A 27 -2.09 17.66 -9.67
CA GLU A 27 -2.96 17.14 -10.74
C GLU A 27 -4.44 17.31 -10.35
N VAL A 28 -4.87 18.55 -10.12
CA VAL A 28 -6.19 18.93 -9.62
C VAL A 28 -6.77 20.15 -10.36
N GLY A 29 -8.06 20.42 -10.17
CA GLY A 29 -8.78 21.53 -10.80
C GLY A 29 -9.54 21.11 -12.05
N PRO A 30 -10.09 22.08 -12.81
CA PRO A 30 -10.96 21.81 -13.96
C PRO A 30 -10.27 21.02 -15.07
N GLU A 31 -8.96 21.22 -15.26
CA GLU A 31 -8.15 20.47 -16.24
C GLU A 31 -8.00 18.98 -15.93
N TRP A 32 -8.43 18.55 -14.74
CA TRP A 32 -8.37 17.19 -14.24
C TRP A 32 -9.73 16.63 -13.82
N GLU A 33 -10.83 17.30 -14.18
CA GLU A 33 -12.16 16.71 -14.03
C GLU A 33 -12.37 15.61 -15.06
N PHE A 34 -12.92 14.47 -14.64
CA PHE A 34 -13.24 13.38 -15.56
C PHE A 34 -14.75 13.27 -15.75
N ASN A 35 -15.16 13.06 -17.01
CA ASN A 35 -16.52 12.72 -17.35
C ASN A 35 -16.49 11.55 -18.34
N TYR A 36 -16.94 10.38 -17.91
CA TYR A 36 -16.94 9.18 -18.76
C TYR A 36 -17.74 9.34 -20.07
N LYS A 37 -18.69 10.28 -20.14
CA LYS A 37 -19.44 10.59 -21.37
C LYS A 37 -18.63 11.42 -22.36
N ASN A 38 -17.55 12.05 -21.91
CA ASN A 38 -16.61 12.79 -22.74
C ASN A 38 -15.16 12.56 -22.23
N PRO A 39 -14.62 11.34 -22.42
CA PRO A 39 -13.48 10.81 -21.66
C PRO A 39 -12.14 11.49 -21.96
N THR A 40 -12.06 12.35 -22.98
CA THR A 40 -10.84 13.06 -23.38
C THR A 40 -11.01 14.58 -23.36
N ALA A 41 -12.01 15.09 -22.64
CA ALA A 41 -12.27 16.52 -22.55
C ALA A 41 -11.20 17.29 -21.76
N THR A 42 -10.48 16.59 -20.88
CA THR A 42 -9.51 17.13 -19.93
C THR A 42 -8.24 16.24 -19.93
N ARG A 43 -7.30 16.48 -19.02
CA ARG A 43 -6.10 15.66 -18.86
C ARG A 43 -6.34 14.35 -18.09
N ALA A 44 -7.46 14.24 -17.38
CA ALA A 44 -7.78 13.05 -16.59
C ALA A 44 -8.25 11.91 -17.50
N LEU A 45 -7.73 10.71 -17.25
CA LEU A 45 -8.14 9.47 -17.95
C LEU A 45 -9.09 8.61 -17.12
N GLY A 46 -9.44 9.07 -15.92
CA GLY A 46 -10.35 8.42 -14.99
C GLY A 46 -10.70 9.32 -13.80
N ASP A 47 -11.63 8.86 -12.97
CA ASP A 47 -12.10 9.60 -11.80
C ASP A 47 -11.03 9.75 -10.70
N GLY A 48 -11.29 10.68 -9.77
CA GLY A 48 -10.60 10.74 -8.48
C GLY A 48 -9.69 11.94 -8.28
N HIS A 49 -9.24 12.63 -9.33
CA HIS A 49 -8.30 13.74 -9.22
C HIS A 49 -8.74 14.86 -8.25
N ASN A 50 -10.03 15.20 -8.24
CA ASN A 50 -10.56 16.28 -7.42
C ASN A 50 -11.18 15.84 -6.09
N LEU A 51 -11.10 14.55 -5.74
CA LEU A 51 -11.62 14.03 -4.48
C LEU A 51 -10.69 14.38 -3.32
N GLN A 52 -11.26 14.77 -2.17
CA GLN A 52 -10.56 14.90 -0.88
C GLN A 52 -9.21 15.62 -0.95
N ARG A 53 -9.08 16.66 -1.78
CA ARG A 53 -7.81 17.39 -2.00
C ARG A 53 -7.21 17.95 -0.70
N SER A 54 -8.09 18.40 0.19
CA SER A 54 -7.76 18.88 1.52
C SER A 54 -9.00 18.89 2.41
N ILE A 55 -8.78 19.02 3.72
CA ILE A 55 -9.80 19.34 4.72
C ILE A 55 -9.40 20.58 5.52
N GLN A 56 -10.37 21.22 6.16
CA GLN A 56 -10.12 22.32 7.10
C GLN A 56 -10.17 21.77 8.53
N VAL A 57 -9.11 21.99 9.28
CA VAL A 57 -9.00 21.62 10.70
C VAL A 57 -8.56 22.84 11.47
N ASP A 58 -9.42 23.33 12.37
CA ASP A 58 -9.17 24.52 13.20
C ASP A 58 -8.64 25.75 12.41
N GLY A 59 -9.20 25.97 11.22
CA GLY A 59 -8.84 27.09 10.34
C GLY A 59 -7.53 26.91 9.56
N LYS A 60 -6.89 25.72 9.64
CA LYS A 60 -5.74 25.34 8.82
C LYS A 60 -6.15 24.32 7.77
N THR A 61 -5.55 24.42 6.60
CA THR A 61 -5.73 23.45 5.51
C THR A 61 -4.80 22.26 5.74
N LEU A 62 -5.35 21.07 5.95
CA LEU A 62 -4.61 19.81 5.87
C LEU A 62 -4.75 19.26 4.46
N HIS A 63 -3.65 19.25 3.70
CA HIS A 63 -3.62 18.69 2.36
C HIS A 63 -3.53 17.17 2.39
N ARG A 64 -4.03 16.54 1.32
CA ARG A 64 -3.88 15.10 1.07
C ARG A 64 -4.30 14.21 2.26
N PRO A 65 -5.42 14.47 2.96
CA PRO A 65 -5.75 13.85 4.24
C PRO A 65 -5.85 12.32 4.21
N ILE A 66 -6.16 11.72 3.05
CA ILE A 66 -6.23 10.25 2.92
C ILE A 66 -4.84 9.63 2.79
N HIS A 67 -3.90 10.28 2.09
CA HIS A 67 -2.54 9.80 1.81
C HIS A 67 -1.47 10.78 2.29
N GLY A 68 -1.69 11.33 3.48
CA GLY A 68 -0.79 12.28 4.15
C GLY A 68 0.04 11.60 5.23
N LEU A 69 0.58 12.41 6.14
CA LEU A 69 1.51 11.97 7.18
C LEU A 69 0.95 10.84 8.06
N ALA A 70 -0.28 10.98 8.56
CA ALA A 70 -0.88 10.01 9.47
C ALA A 70 -1.02 8.62 8.83
N HIS A 71 -1.50 8.53 7.58
CA HIS A 71 -1.53 7.30 6.81
C HIS A 71 -0.14 6.67 6.70
N THR A 72 0.83 7.45 6.23
CA THR A 72 2.19 6.98 6.00
C THR A 72 2.81 6.45 7.29
N MET A 73 2.76 7.20 8.40
CA MET A 73 3.35 6.80 9.67
C MET A 73 2.68 5.57 10.29
N ARG A 74 1.36 5.38 10.11
CA ARG A 74 0.68 4.16 10.55
C ARG A 74 1.24 2.90 9.86
N THR A 75 1.62 3.00 8.58
CA THR A 75 2.21 1.84 7.86
C THR A 75 3.55 1.38 8.43
N LEU A 76 4.34 2.28 9.03
CA LEU A 76 5.57 1.93 9.73
C LEU A 76 5.27 1.07 10.97
N MET A 77 4.20 1.40 11.69
CA MET A 77 3.77 0.64 12.87
C MET A 77 3.29 -0.77 12.47
N TYR A 78 2.58 -0.89 11.34
CA TYR A 78 2.09 -2.19 10.87
C TYR A 78 3.20 -3.14 10.47
N SER A 79 4.21 -2.65 9.75
CA SER A 79 5.36 -3.47 9.35
C SER A 79 6.13 -3.98 10.57
N GLN A 80 6.33 -3.15 11.59
CA GLN A 80 6.98 -3.52 12.85
C GLN A 80 6.22 -4.63 13.58
N LEU A 81 4.89 -4.54 13.62
CA LEU A 81 4.05 -5.54 14.28
C LEU A 81 4.02 -6.87 13.50
N MET A 82 3.83 -6.81 12.17
CA MET A 82 3.82 -7.98 11.31
C MET A 82 5.16 -8.70 11.25
N TYR A 83 6.28 -7.95 11.35
CA TYR A 83 7.61 -8.53 11.47
C TYR A 83 7.68 -9.48 12.68
N GLU A 84 7.30 -9.03 13.87
CA GLU A 84 7.34 -9.89 15.07
C GLU A 84 6.33 -11.04 15.00
N SER A 85 5.17 -10.86 14.36
CA SER A 85 4.23 -11.97 14.14
C SER A 85 4.79 -13.02 13.18
N ALA A 86 5.48 -12.61 12.10
CA ALA A 86 6.12 -13.52 11.17
C ALA A 86 7.19 -14.40 11.84
N GLN A 87 7.93 -13.84 12.82
CA GLN A 87 8.94 -14.57 13.60
C GLN A 87 8.35 -15.70 14.46
N ARG A 88 7.03 -15.68 14.69
CA ARG A 88 6.31 -16.66 15.51
C ARG A 88 5.67 -17.77 14.67
N GLN A 89 5.69 -17.65 13.34
CA GLN A 89 5.11 -18.63 12.44
C GLN A 89 6.07 -19.80 12.20
N LEU A 90 5.52 -21.02 12.11
CA LEU A 90 6.30 -22.22 11.79
C LEU A 90 6.69 -22.28 10.31
N GLU A 91 5.79 -21.82 9.43
CA GLU A 91 5.95 -21.85 7.98
C GLU A 91 5.52 -20.48 7.41
N PRO A 92 6.30 -19.41 7.63
CA PRO A 92 5.99 -18.10 7.07
C PRO A 92 6.00 -18.13 5.54
N HIS A 93 5.21 -17.26 4.90
CA HIS A 93 5.12 -17.15 3.44
C HIS A 93 6.50 -16.91 2.81
N ILE A 94 6.84 -17.74 1.83
CA ILE A 94 8.08 -17.63 1.03
C ILE A 94 7.77 -16.79 -0.21
N CYS A 95 8.39 -15.62 -0.29
CA CYS A 95 8.29 -14.70 -1.43
C CYS A 95 9.04 -15.24 -2.65
N HIS A 96 8.86 -14.61 -3.81
CA HIS A 96 9.45 -15.05 -5.08
C HIS A 96 10.99 -15.01 -5.09
N ASP A 97 11.61 -14.19 -4.24
CA ASP A 97 13.06 -14.15 -4.05
C ASP A 97 13.58 -15.27 -3.12
N GLY A 98 12.70 -16.16 -2.65
CA GLY A 98 13.03 -17.29 -1.78
C GLY A 98 13.17 -16.94 -0.30
N ARG A 99 12.94 -15.68 0.08
CA ARG A 99 12.98 -15.21 1.48
C ARG A 99 11.58 -15.05 2.06
N THR A 100 11.51 -14.93 3.36
CA THR A 100 10.30 -14.67 4.15
C THR A 100 10.45 -13.34 4.89
N ILE A 101 9.34 -12.81 5.43
CA ILE A 101 9.42 -11.65 6.35
C ILE A 101 10.29 -12.00 7.58
N ALA A 102 10.32 -13.27 7.99
CA ALA A 102 11.09 -13.71 9.15
C ALA A 102 12.62 -13.66 8.90
N ASP A 103 13.07 -13.64 7.64
CA ASP A 103 14.48 -13.52 7.28
C ASP A 103 15.02 -12.09 7.37
N LEU A 104 14.13 -11.09 7.50
CA LEU A 104 14.52 -9.70 7.68
C LEU A 104 15.15 -9.46 9.06
N THR A 105 16.12 -8.54 9.12
CA THR A 105 16.72 -8.10 10.38
C THR A 105 16.06 -6.81 10.88
N PRO A 106 16.24 -6.43 12.17
CA PRO A 106 15.80 -5.12 12.66
C PRO A 106 16.40 -3.94 11.88
N LEU A 107 17.60 -4.10 11.30
CA LEU A 107 18.21 -3.07 10.45
C LEU A 107 17.51 -2.98 9.09
N ASP A 108 17.12 -4.12 8.50
CA ASP A 108 16.31 -4.13 7.28
C ASP A 108 14.94 -3.49 7.53
N LEU A 109 14.35 -3.72 8.71
CA LEU A 109 13.10 -3.09 9.10
C LEU A 109 13.20 -1.57 9.24
N LYS A 110 14.33 -1.04 9.75
CA LYS A 110 14.64 0.40 9.73
C LYS A 110 14.69 0.95 8.30
N LYS A 111 15.40 0.25 7.39
CA LYS A 111 15.50 0.63 5.98
C LYS A 111 14.13 0.59 5.27
N LEU A 112 13.34 -0.44 5.57
CA LEU A 112 11.99 -0.60 5.08
C LEU A 112 11.07 0.52 5.57
N ASN A 113 11.14 0.89 6.85
CA ASN A 113 10.37 2.01 7.39
C ASN A 113 10.71 3.33 6.69
N ILE A 114 11.97 3.57 6.36
CA ILE A 114 12.37 4.73 5.54
C ILE A 114 11.72 4.66 4.14
N ALA A 115 11.76 3.51 3.47
CA ALA A 115 11.14 3.34 2.17
C ALA A 115 9.60 3.56 2.20
N GLN A 116 8.93 3.10 3.27
CA GLN A 116 7.49 3.30 3.46
C GLN A 116 7.11 4.78 3.53
N LEU A 117 7.98 5.66 4.04
CA LEU A 117 7.72 7.10 4.07
C LEU A 117 7.47 7.67 2.66
N PHE A 118 8.11 7.09 1.64
CA PHE A 118 7.99 7.52 0.25
C PHE A 118 6.92 6.78 -0.55
N PHE A 119 6.28 5.74 0.01
CA PHE A 119 5.41 4.81 -0.71
C PHE A 119 4.25 5.51 -1.44
N VAL A 120 3.65 6.53 -0.80
CA VAL A 120 2.59 7.36 -1.41
C VAL A 120 2.96 8.83 -1.55
N ALA A 121 4.21 9.19 -1.25
CA ALA A 121 4.63 10.59 -1.22
C ALA A 121 4.55 11.26 -2.60
N GLY A 122 4.79 10.48 -3.66
CA GLY A 122 4.71 10.94 -5.06
C GLY A 122 3.30 11.13 -5.63
N ARG A 123 2.22 10.86 -4.88
CA ARG A 123 0.87 11.11 -5.41
C ARG A 123 0.63 12.60 -5.68
N ALA A 124 0.10 12.91 -6.86
CA ALA A 124 -0.24 14.27 -7.26
C ALA A 124 -1.76 14.55 -7.24
N SER A 125 -2.57 13.54 -6.94
CA SER A 125 -4.02 13.63 -6.67
C SER A 125 -4.51 12.37 -5.95
N GLU A 126 -5.82 12.25 -5.72
CA GLU A 126 -6.45 11.02 -5.21
C GLU A 126 -6.75 9.96 -6.27
N ALA A 127 -6.53 10.25 -7.56
CA ALA A 127 -6.80 9.32 -8.66
C ALA A 127 -6.09 7.97 -8.50
N SER A 128 -6.84 6.88 -8.69
CA SER A 128 -6.37 5.51 -8.42
C SER A 128 -6.50 4.57 -9.63
N TYR A 129 -6.81 5.10 -10.82
CA TYR A 129 -6.78 4.29 -12.04
C TYR A 129 -5.32 3.96 -12.43
N GLY A 130 -5.11 2.87 -13.17
CA GLY A 130 -3.78 2.27 -13.35
C GLY A 130 -2.68 3.23 -13.81
N ASP A 131 -2.94 4.10 -14.80
CA ASP A 131 -1.97 5.10 -15.26
C ASP A 131 -1.57 6.10 -14.15
N ALA A 132 -2.54 6.68 -13.44
CA ALA A 132 -2.25 7.61 -12.34
C ALA A 132 -1.51 6.90 -11.19
N TYR A 133 -1.95 5.68 -10.83
CA TYR A 133 -1.31 4.87 -9.79
C TYR A 133 0.18 4.64 -10.06
N HIS A 134 0.52 4.05 -11.21
CA HIS A 134 1.91 3.73 -11.55
C HIS A 134 2.76 4.99 -11.75
N ARG A 135 2.20 6.08 -12.28
CA ARG A 135 2.89 7.38 -12.38
C ARG A 135 3.28 7.90 -11.00
N TYR A 136 2.36 7.89 -10.04
CA TYR A 136 2.58 8.38 -8.69
C TYR A 136 3.58 7.53 -7.89
N HIS A 137 3.49 6.21 -7.99
CA HIS A 137 4.45 5.31 -7.37
C HIS A 137 5.86 5.47 -7.94
N ARG A 138 5.98 5.65 -9.27
CA ARG A 138 7.25 5.99 -9.91
C ARG A 138 7.83 7.32 -9.41
N TYR A 139 7.00 8.33 -9.17
CA TYR A 139 7.46 9.60 -8.56
C TYR A 139 7.99 9.38 -7.15
N GLY A 140 7.25 8.65 -6.30
CA GLY A 140 7.69 8.31 -4.94
C GLY A 140 9.04 7.57 -4.93
N ALA A 141 9.20 6.61 -5.83
CA ALA A 141 10.45 5.85 -5.98
C ALA A 141 11.63 6.75 -6.37
N LYS A 142 11.42 7.72 -7.27
CA LYS A 142 12.48 8.66 -7.67
C LYS A 142 12.83 9.69 -6.59
N HIS A 143 11.84 10.13 -5.80
CA HIS A 143 12.13 10.94 -4.62
C HIS A 143 12.97 10.16 -3.60
N PHE A 144 12.62 8.90 -3.33
CA PHE A 144 13.40 8.03 -2.45
C PHE A 144 14.83 7.83 -2.98
N GLU A 145 14.99 7.45 -4.25
CA GLU A 145 16.31 7.27 -4.87
C GLU A 145 17.20 8.50 -4.74
N SER A 146 16.65 9.68 -5.03
CA SER A 146 17.38 10.94 -4.92
C SER A 146 17.80 11.17 -3.47
N TYR A 147 16.85 11.14 -2.54
CA TYR A 147 17.13 11.38 -1.12
C TYR A 147 18.16 10.38 -0.57
N ALA A 148 17.99 9.08 -0.84
CA ALA A 148 18.84 8.04 -0.30
C ALA A 148 20.28 8.13 -0.82
N ARG A 149 20.49 8.42 -2.12
CA ARG A 149 21.83 8.54 -2.70
C ARG A 149 22.60 9.75 -2.19
N TYR A 150 21.91 10.81 -1.77
CA TYR A 150 22.57 12.00 -1.21
C TYR A 150 22.73 11.95 0.31
N HIS A 151 21.75 11.40 1.03
CA HIS A 151 21.67 11.53 2.49
C HIS A 151 21.78 10.22 3.27
N LEU A 152 21.61 9.06 2.62
CA LEU A 152 21.50 7.77 3.31
C LEU A 152 22.52 6.72 2.85
N THR A 153 23.60 7.11 2.16
CA THR A 153 24.63 6.17 1.67
C THR A 153 25.45 5.51 2.78
N HIS A 154 25.43 6.07 3.99
CA HIS A 154 26.03 5.42 5.17
C HIS A 154 25.17 4.24 5.68
N LEU A 155 23.87 4.24 5.39
CA LEU A 155 22.89 3.26 5.84
C LEU A 155 22.51 2.26 4.72
N PHE A 156 22.29 2.75 3.50
CA PHE A 156 21.90 1.96 2.33
C PHE A 156 23.07 1.78 1.37
N SER A 157 23.29 0.55 0.93
CA SER A 157 24.09 0.27 -0.27
C SER A 157 23.29 0.60 -1.53
N GLU A 158 23.98 0.82 -2.66
CA GLU A 158 23.32 1.15 -3.94
C GLU A 158 22.29 0.08 -4.35
N LYS A 159 22.59 -1.20 -4.15
CA LYS A 159 21.65 -2.30 -4.44
C LYS A 159 20.40 -2.24 -3.57
N GLU A 160 20.53 -1.82 -2.31
CA GLU A 160 19.38 -1.64 -1.42
C GLU A 160 18.56 -0.42 -1.84
N ILE A 161 19.19 0.67 -2.29
CA ILE A 161 18.48 1.82 -2.87
C ILE A 161 17.66 1.37 -4.08
N GLU A 162 18.26 0.62 -5.01
CA GLU A 162 17.55 0.09 -6.18
C GLU A 162 16.40 -0.86 -5.79
N LEU A 163 16.61 -1.74 -4.82
CA LEU A 163 15.60 -2.66 -4.30
C LEU A 163 14.40 -1.91 -3.69
N TYR A 164 14.65 -0.99 -2.76
CA TYR A 164 13.57 -0.27 -2.08
C TYR A 164 12.86 0.71 -3.02
N ALA A 165 13.58 1.33 -3.95
CA ALA A 165 12.96 2.13 -5.01
C ALA A 165 12.03 1.28 -5.87
N ARG A 166 12.44 0.05 -6.22
CA ARG A 166 11.61 -0.90 -6.96
C ARG A 166 10.35 -1.30 -6.18
N CYS A 167 10.47 -1.53 -4.87
CA CYS A 167 9.33 -1.82 -4.00
C CYS A 167 8.34 -0.65 -3.94
N ILE A 168 8.83 0.61 -3.98
CA ILE A 168 7.97 1.80 -4.01
C ILE A 168 7.33 1.99 -5.39
N GLU A 169 8.06 1.71 -6.47
CA GLU A 169 7.60 1.91 -7.86
C GLU A 169 6.38 1.06 -8.19
N ASP A 170 6.25 -0.13 -7.57
CA ASP A 170 5.20 -1.12 -7.83
C ASP A 170 4.87 -1.22 -9.33
N ARG A 171 5.90 -1.59 -10.11
CA ARG A 171 5.81 -1.52 -11.56
C ARG A 171 4.85 -2.59 -12.04
N GLU A 172 4.07 -2.26 -13.06
CA GLU A 172 3.24 -3.23 -13.76
C GLU A 172 4.03 -4.50 -14.11
N GLY A 173 3.49 -5.65 -13.67
CA GLY A 173 4.11 -6.96 -13.84
C GLY A 173 4.92 -7.47 -12.65
N ASP A 174 5.19 -6.62 -11.64
CA ASP A 174 5.71 -7.10 -10.35
C ASP A 174 4.65 -7.92 -9.62
N TYR A 175 5.12 -8.90 -8.84
CA TYR A 175 4.26 -9.68 -7.94
C TYR A 175 4.15 -8.94 -6.62
N PHE A 176 2.97 -9.05 -5.98
CA PHE A 176 2.73 -8.48 -4.66
C PHE A 176 3.78 -8.93 -3.63
N ASP A 177 4.29 -10.15 -3.78
CA ASP A 177 5.32 -10.82 -2.98
C ASP A 177 6.63 -11.06 -3.77
N SER A 178 7.00 -10.13 -4.65
CA SER A 178 8.25 -10.20 -5.42
C SER A 178 9.49 -10.33 -4.52
N THR A 179 9.53 -9.60 -3.41
CA THR A 179 10.56 -9.71 -2.37
C THR A 179 9.93 -9.61 -0.98
N ALA A 180 10.60 -10.11 0.05
CA ALA A 180 10.13 -10.01 1.43
C ALA A 180 9.91 -8.54 1.89
N GLU A 181 10.76 -7.61 1.44
CA GLU A 181 10.62 -6.18 1.75
C GLU A 181 9.39 -5.58 1.07
N GLY A 182 9.23 -5.78 -0.24
CA GLY A 182 8.08 -5.29 -0.99
C GLY A 182 6.77 -5.87 -0.46
N TYR A 183 6.77 -7.17 -0.12
CA TYR A 183 5.62 -7.85 0.46
C TYR A 183 5.17 -7.19 1.77
N LEU A 184 6.10 -6.92 2.68
CA LEU A 184 5.78 -6.28 3.96
C LEU A 184 5.32 -4.82 3.79
N ILE A 185 5.88 -4.08 2.83
CA ILE A 185 5.43 -2.72 2.47
C ILE A 185 3.97 -2.78 1.97
N HIS A 186 3.67 -3.67 1.04
CA HIS A 186 2.34 -3.80 0.45
C HIS A 186 1.29 -4.26 1.48
N LEU A 187 1.61 -5.24 2.32
CA LEU A 187 0.73 -5.68 3.41
C LEU A 187 0.43 -4.52 4.37
N SER A 188 1.44 -3.71 4.69
CA SER A 188 1.27 -2.56 5.60
C SER A 188 0.34 -1.51 5.00
N HIS A 189 0.48 -1.21 3.70
CA HIS A 189 -0.45 -0.32 3.02
C HIS A 189 -1.87 -0.90 2.97
N MET A 190 -1.99 -2.21 2.70
CA MET A 190 -3.27 -2.93 2.66
C MET A 190 -4.03 -2.86 3.99
N ILE A 191 -3.34 -2.99 5.14
CA ILE A 191 -3.95 -2.86 6.47
C ILE A 191 -4.62 -1.49 6.64
N ASP A 192 -3.95 -0.40 6.23
CA ASP A 192 -4.51 0.94 6.42
C ASP A 192 -5.79 1.14 5.60
N LEU A 193 -5.99 0.40 4.50
CA LEU A 193 -7.21 0.47 3.67
C LEU A 193 -8.49 0.10 4.45
N MET A 194 -8.39 -0.59 5.58
CA MET A 194 -9.56 -0.91 6.41
C MET A 194 -10.31 0.34 6.91
N ARG A 195 -9.65 1.51 6.97
CA ARG A 195 -10.31 2.77 7.35
C ARG A 195 -11.26 3.32 6.28
N CYS A 196 -11.14 2.88 5.02
CA CYS A 196 -11.81 3.49 3.87
C CYS A 196 -12.38 2.50 2.83
N LYS A 197 -12.36 1.20 3.11
CA LYS A 197 -12.97 0.17 2.27
C LYS A 197 -14.17 -0.46 2.93
N SER A 198 -15.04 -1.08 2.12
CA SER A 198 -16.26 -1.70 2.62
C SER A 198 -15.97 -3.05 3.29
N PRO A 199 -16.93 -3.62 4.04
CA PRO A 199 -16.80 -4.95 4.62
C PRO A 199 -16.48 -6.05 3.60
N VAL A 200 -16.84 -5.84 2.33
CA VAL A 200 -16.55 -6.78 1.24
C VAL A 200 -15.04 -6.92 1.06
N GLU A 201 -14.33 -5.82 0.91
CA GLU A 201 -12.87 -5.83 0.73
C GLU A 201 -12.14 -6.25 1.99
N VAL A 202 -12.64 -5.84 3.15
CA VAL A 202 -11.98 -6.11 4.42
C VAL A 202 -12.11 -7.59 4.82
N PHE A 203 -13.28 -8.20 4.66
CA PHE A 203 -13.57 -9.53 5.24
C PHE A 203 -13.86 -10.65 4.23
N ILE A 204 -14.25 -10.33 2.99
CA ILE A 204 -14.78 -11.33 2.05
C ILE A 204 -13.92 -11.46 0.76
N GLY A 205 -13.31 -10.37 0.32
CA GLY A 205 -12.65 -10.21 -0.98
C GLY A 205 -13.61 -9.75 -2.08
N HIS A 206 -13.10 -9.47 -3.28
CA HIS A 206 -13.96 -9.05 -4.41
C HIS A 206 -14.40 -10.19 -5.32
N SER A 207 -13.59 -11.24 -5.41
CA SER A 207 -13.81 -12.37 -6.32
C SER A 207 -13.60 -13.70 -5.60
N GLN A 208 -13.84 -14.82 -6.30
CA GLN A 208 -13.59 -16.15 -5.74
C GLN A 208 -12.11 -16.40 -5.43
N GLY A 209 -11.21 -15.79 -6.20
CA GLY A 209 -9.76 -15.95 -6.08
C GLY A 209 -9.08 -14.91 -5.18
N SER A 210 -9.74 -13.79 -4.87
CA SER A 210 -9.22 -12.74 -3.98
C SER A 210 -9.71 -12.97 -2.55
N ARG A 211 -8.79 -12.86 -1.59
CA ARG A 211 -9.09 -12.85 -0.15
C ARG A 211 -9.32 -11.41 0.32
N GLY A 212 -10.11 -11.26 1.38
CA GLY A 212 -10.22 -9.98 2.07
C GLY A 212 -8.94 -9.65 2.83
N ILE A 213 -8.82 -8.41 3.30
CA ILE A 213 -7.68 -7.92 4.08
C ILE A 213 -7.47 -8.78 5.35
N VAL A 214 -8.50 -8.93 6.18
CA VAL A 214 -8.41 -9.66 7.45
C VAL A 214 -8.22 -11.17 7.24
N PRO A 215 -8.92 -11.85 6.31
CA PRO A 215 -8.57 -13.21 5.92
C PRO A 215 -7.09 -13.38 5.56
N THR A 216 -6.53 -12.46 4.78
CA THR A 216 -5.10 -12.50 4.42
C THR A 216 -4.20 -12.44 5.64
N LEU A 217 -4.51 -11.57 6.62
CA LEU A 217 -3.75 -11.51 7.87
C LEU A 217 -3.86 -12.82 8.67
N ILE A 218 -5.07 -13.39 8.78
CA ILE A 218 -5.30 -14.65 9.50
C ILE A 218 -4.52 -15.79 8.87
N ASP A 219 -4.47 -15.85 7.54
CA ASP A 219 -3.77 -16.92 6.82
C ASP A 219 -2.24 -16.83 6.99
N LEU A 220 -1.70 -15.62 7.15
CA LEU A 220 -0.26 -15.39 7.29
C LEU A 220 0.24 -15.52 8.73
N PHE A 221 -0.58 -15.07 9.68
CA PHE A 221 -0.16 -14.86 11.06
C PHE A 221 -0.90 -15.75 12.06
N GLY A 222 -1.90 -16.51 11.60
CA GLY A 222 -2.83 -17.22 12.45
C GLY A 222 -4.01 -16.35 12.88
N HIS A 223 -5.05 -17.00 13.39
CA HIS A 223 -6.32 -16.36 13.72
C HIS A 223 -6.18 -15.25 14.77
N ASP A 224 -5.56 -15.56 15.91
CA ASP A 224 -5.43 -14.62 17.03
C ASP A 224 -4.53 -13.42 16.67
N ASP A 225 -3.29 -13.66 16.22
CA ASP A 225 -2.36 -12.59 15.82
C ASP A 225 -2.95 -11.73 14.66
N GLY A 226 -3.67 -12.35 13.71
CA GLY A 226 -4.33 -11.64 12.61
C GLY A 226 -5.43 -10.68 13.08
N LEU A 227 -6.23 -11.09 14.07
CA LEU A 227 -7.25 -10.22 14.68
C LEU A 227 -6.63 -9.17 15.61
N ASP A 228 -5.56 -9.49 16.32
CA ASP A 228 -4.80 -8.52 17.11
C ASP A 228 -4.24 -7.39 16.24
N ILE A 229 -3.71 -7.72 15.05
CA ILE A 229 -3.25 -6.73 14.06
C ILE A 229 -4.42 -5.85 13.57
N LEU A 230 -5.59 -6.45 13.29
CA LEU A 230 -6.81 -5.71 12.94
C LEU A 230 -7.17 -4.70 14.04
N HIS A 231 -7.22 -5.13 15.29
CA HIS A 231 -7.59 -4.27 16.41
C HIS A 231 -6.55 -3.20 16.71
N PHE A 232 -5.26 -3.53 16.58
CA PHE A 232 -4.18 -2.55 16.69
C PHE A 232 -4.32 -1.46 15.62
N ALA A 233 -4.58 -1.83 14.37
CA ALA A 233 -4.78 -0.86 13.28
C ALA A 233 -5.97 0.06 13.55
N ARG A 234 -7.09 -0.48 14.02
CA ARG A 234 -8.27 0.31 14.44
C ARG A 234 -7.95 1.27 15.59
N GLY A 235 -7.11 0.85 16.53
CA GLY A 235 -6.59 1.71 17.60
C GLY A 235 -5.80 2.90 17.05
N LEU A 236 -4.90 2.66 16.08
CA LEU A 236 -4.15 3.73 15.42
C LEU A 236 -5.07 4.70 14.64
N PHE A 237 -6.12 4.21 13.99
CA PHE A 237 -7.13 5.06 13.35
C PHE A 237 -7.75 6.02 14.36
N ALA A 238 -8.24 5.49 15.49
CA ALA A 238 -8.85 6.31 16.56
C ALA A 238 -7.87 7.30 17.20
N ALA A 239 -6.59 6.92 17.37
CA ALA A 239 -5.55 7.77 17.94
C ALA A 239 -5.17 8.92 17.01
N THR A 240 -5.22 8.68 15.70
CA THR A 240 -4.93 9.69 14.66
C THR A 240 -6.18 10.45 14.17
N GLY A 241 -7.34 10.21 14.81
CA GLY A 241 -8.59 10.94 14.55
C GLY A 241 -9.37 10.51 13.32
N GLU A 242 -8.99 9.40 12.68
CA GLU A 242 -9.76 8.83 11.57
C GLU A 242 -11.09 8.25 12.07
N GLY A 243 -12.09 8.22 11.20
CA GLY A 243 -13.29 7.41 11.46
C GLY A 243 -12.92 5.93 11.53
N VAL A 244 -13.42 5.23 12.55
CA VAL A 244 -13.25 3.79 12.74
C VAL A 244 -14.56 3.11 12.33
N PRO A 245 -14.60 2.39 11.20
CA PRO A 245 -15.84 1.73 10.77
C PRO A 245 -16.33 0.72 11.81
N TYR A 246 -17.64 0.57 11.98
CA TYR A 246 -18.18 -0.56 12.74
C TYR A 246 -17.94 -1.87 11.98
N ILE A 247 -17.94 -2.98 12.71
CA ILE A 247 -17.90 -4.33 12.14
C ILE A 247 -19.10 -5.09 12.70
N ASP A 248 -19.93 -5.64 11.83
CA ASP A 248 -21.02 -6.54 12.22
C ASP A 248 -21.09 -7.72 11.26
N SER A 249 -20.67 -8.90 11.71
CA SER A 249 -20.68 -10.10 10.89
C SER A 249 -22.07 -10.69 10.63
N THR A 250 -23.11 -10.19 11.32
CA THR A 250 -24.51 -10.54 11.04
C THR A 250 -25.04 -9.86 9.78
N GLU A 251 -24.42 -8.75 9.35
CA GLU A 251 -24.80 -8.04 8.13
C GLU A 251 -24.23 -8.70 6.86
N TRP A 252 -23.17 -9.50 6.96
CA TRP A 252 -22.45 -10.04 5.79
C TRP A 252 -23.32 -10.86 4.82
N PRO A 253 -24.27 -11.70 5.26
CA PRO A 253 -25.19 -12.40 4.36
C PRO A 253 -26.11 -11.47 3.56
N HIS A 254 -26.24 -10.20 3.95
CA HIS A 254 -27.14 -9.22 3.34
C HIS A 254 -26.42 -8.27 2.36
N LEU A 255 -25.12 -8.44 2.13
CA LEU A 255 -24.30 -7.59 1.26
C LEU A 255 -24.43 -7.89 -0.25
N GLY A 256 -25.35 -8.77 -0.65
CA GLY A 256 -25.53 -9.14 -2.06
C GLY A 256 -24.41 -10.01 -2.65
N ILE A 257 -23.65 -10.71 -1.80
CA ILE A 257 -22.53 -11.59 -2.17
C ILE A 257 -22.96 -13.05 -2.11
N GLU A 258 -22.30 -13.92 -2.89
CA GLU A 258 -22.58 -15.35 -2.86
C GLU A 258 -22.40 -15.95 -1.46
N LYS A 259 -23.42 -16.69 -1.00
CA LYS A 259 -23.48 -17.31 0.33
C LYS A 259 -22.20 -18.07 0.71
N SER A 260 -21.62 -18.82 -0.24
CA SER A 260 -20.42 -19.64 0.01
C SER A 260 -19.20 -18.81 0.42
N ARG A 261 -19.07 -17.57 -0.07
CA ARG A 261 -17.95 -16.68 0.29
C ARG A 261 -18.15 -16.08 1.67
N VAL A 262 -19.40 -15.72 2.01
CA VAL A 262 -19.77 -15.27 3.35
C VAL A 262 -19.55 -16.40 4.37
N GLU A 263 -19.99 -17.62 4.08
CA GLU A 263 -19.77 -18.79 4.94
C GLU A 263 -18.28 -19.07 5.15
N ARG A 264 -17.45 -18.92 4.11
CA ARG A 264 -15.99 -19.05 4.24
C ARG A 264 -15.40 -17.96 5.14
N ALA A 265 -15.81 -16.70 4.97
CA ALA A 265 -15.37 -15.60 5.81
C ALA A 265 -15.78 -15.82 7.27
N GLN A 266 -17.04 -16.19 7.54
CA GLN A 266 -17.53 -16.48 8.88
C GLN A 266 -16.86 -17.70 9.52
N LYS A 267 -16.53 -18.73 8.74
CA LYS A 267 -15.78 -19.89 9.23
C LYS A 267 -14.36 -19.53 9.63
N LEU A 268 -13.70 -18.66 8.84
CA LEU A 268 -12.32 -18.27 9.09
C LEU A 268 -12.21 -17.25 10.23
N ILE A 269 -13.03 -16.20 10.20
CA ILE A 269 -12.96 -15.08 11.14
C ILE A 269 -13.72 -15.38 12.43
N GLY A 270 -14.82 -16.14 12.34
CA GLY A 270 -15.76 -16.32 13.44
C GLY A 270 -16.80 -15.19 13.51
N PHE A 271 -17.56 -15.18 14.60
CA PHE A 271 -18.46 -14.09 14.93
C PHE A 271 -17.64 -12.87 15.40
N LEU A 272 -17.84 -11.72 14.77
CA LEU A 272 -17.12 -10.50 15.09
C LEU A 272 -18.08 -9.31 15.03
N GLN A 273 -18.23 -8.62 16.16
CA GLN A 273 -19.01 -7.41 16.28
C GLN A 273 -18.20 -6.39 17.07
N VAL A 274 -17.96 -5.22 16.48
CA VAL A 274 -17.16 -4.14 17.06
C VAL A 274 -17.80 -2.81 16.69
N ASP A 275 -18.10 -2.00 17.69
CA ASP A 275 -18.69 -0.67 17.46
C ASP A 275 -17.75 0.23 16.66
N GLY A 276 -18.36 1.14 15.89
CA GLY A 276 -17.65 2.18 15.16
C GLY A 276 -17.34 3.40 16.04
N GLN A 277 -16.48 4.28 15.54
CA GLN A 277 -16.16 5.57 16.12
C GLN A 277 -16.10 6.63 15.03
N GLU A 278 -16.70 7.79 15.27
CA GLU A 278 -16.59 8.94 14.38
C GLU A 278 -15.18 9.55 14.40
N GLY A 279 -14.85 10.29 13.34
CA GLY A 279 -13.57 11.02 13.25
C GLY A 279 -13.47 12.16 14.27
N ASP A 280 -12.24 12.50 14.66
CA ASP A 280 -11.92 13.55 15.62
C ASP A 280 -10.98 14.57 14.97
N ALA A 281 -11.53 15.72 14.59
CA ALA A 281 -10.80 16.76 13.87
C ALA A 281 -9.55 17.24 14.61
N LYS A 282 -9.57 17.32 15.94
CA LYS A 282 -8.41 17.78 16.72
C LYS A 282 -7.28 16.76 16.64
N LYS A 283 -7.59 15.47 16.81
CA LYS A 283 -6.60 14.39 16.64
C LYS A 283 -6.09 14.31 15.20
N THR A 284 -6.97 14.47 14.22
CA THR A 284 -6.58 14.54 12.80
C THR A 284 -5.62 15.69 12.54
N GLY A 285 -5.87 16.88 13.12
CA GLY A 285 -4.94 18.01 13.03
C GLY A 285 -3.60 17.72 13.68
N GLN A 286 -3.60 17.18 14.90
CA GLN A 286 -2.38 16.85 15.64
C GLN A 286 -1.50 15.84 14.88
N ALA A 287 -2.11 14.76 14.36
CA ALA A 287 -1.40 13.73 13.61
C ALA A 287 -1.11 14.12 12.15
N GLY A 288 -1.85 15.07 11.59
CA GLY A 288 -1.68 15.51 10.20
C GLY A 288 -0.64 16.60 10.01
N PHE A 289 -0.41 17.46 11.01
CA PHE A 289 0.40 18.68 10.85
C PHE A 289 1.85 18.60 11.33
N SER A 290 2.28 17.52 11.99
CA SER A 290 3.66 17.37 12.48
C SER A 290 4.04 15.92 12.73
N VAL A 291 5.31 15.57 12.50
CA VAL A 291 5.86 14.24 12.78
C VAL A 291 5.78 13.91 14.27
N GLU A 292 6.19 14.84 15.13
CA GLU A 292 6.10 14.68 16.58
C GLU A 292 4.67 14.40 17.05
N GLY A 293 3.71 15.25 16.64
CA GLY A 293 2.30 15.07 17.01
C GLY A 293 1.70 13.75 16.51
N CYS A 294 2.07 13.33 15.30
CA CYS A 294 1.66 12.03 14.78
C CYS A 294 2.29 10.88 15.55
N TYR A 295 3.60 10.92 15.77
CA TYR A 295 4.32 9.85 16.45
C TYR A 295 3.85 9.67 17.90
N GLU A 296 3.67 10.77 18.63
CA GLU A 296 3.12 10.74 19.99
C GLU A 296 1.70 10.15 20.02
N ALA A 297 0.84 10.51 19.07
CA ALA A 297 -0.49 9.90 18.96
C ALA A 297 -0.41 8.38 18.74
N LEU A 298 0.46 7.92 17.84
CA LEU A 298 0.63 6.49 17.55
C LEU A 298 1.17 5.70 18.76
N ARG A 299 2.06 6.31 19.56
CA ARG A 299 2.62 5.69 20.78
C ARG A 299 1.60 5.50 21.90
N THR A 300 0.45 6.20 21.85
CA THR A 300 -0.61 6.03 22.86
C THR A 300 -1.36 4.71 22.75
N VAL A 301 -1.21 3.99 21.64
CA VAL A 301 -1.93 2.74 21.39
C VAL A 301 -1.08 1.56 21.87
N ASP A 302 -1.65 0.80 22.81
CA ASP A 302 -1.01 -0.40 23.32
C ASP A 302 -0.84 -1.45 22.20
N THR A 303 0.35 -2.04 22.16
CA THR A 303 0.64 -3.16 21.27
C THR A 303 0.02 -4.45 21.80
N PRO A 304 -0.27 -5.43 20.93
CA PRO A 304 -0.61 -6.78 21.37
C PRO A 304 0.39 -7.34 22.39
N ASN A 305 -0.09 -8.21 23.29
CA ASN A 305 0.69 -8.71 24.43
C ASN A 305 1.93 -9.53 24.04
N TRP A 306 1.92 -10.11 22.83
CA TRP A 306 3.00 -10.90 22.27
C TRP A 306 4.05 -10.04 21.57
N TYR A 307 3.77 -8.76 21.33
CA TYR A 307 4.71 -7.88 20.66
C TYR A 307 5.91 -7.56 21.57
N GLN A 308 7.11 -7.86 21.07
CA GLN A 308 8.38 -7.53 21.71
C GLN A 308 9.32 -6.97 20.65
N GLN A 309 9.56 -5.66 20.68
CA GLN A 309 10.44 -5.04 19.71
C GLN A 309 11.89 -5.47 19.90
N LYS A 310 12.52 -6.01 18.85
CA LYS A 310 13.95 -6.32 18.83
C LYS A 310 14.79 -5.04 18.66
N ALA A 311 15.90 -4.97 19.40
CA ALA A 311 16.85 -3.88 19.27
C ALA A 311 17.61 -3.94 17.93
N ILE A 312 17.85 -2.77 17.34
CA ILE A 312 18.75 -2.63 16.20
C ILE A 312 20.18 -2.78 16.72
N LYS A 313 20.89 -3.81 16.27
CA LYS A 313 22.32 -3.99 16.54
C LYS A 313 23.10 -3.38 15.38
N ASP A 314 23.37 -2.09 15.46
CA ASP A 314 24.30 -1.44 14.54
C ASP A 314 25.70 -1.41 15.19
N ASN A 315 26.70 -1.94 14.50
CA ASN A 315 28.09 -1.99 14.99
C ASN A 315 28.87 -0.70 14.68
N LYS A 316 28.18 0.38 14.32
CA LYS A 316 28.78 1.68 14.03
C LYS A 316 28.34 2.68 15.09
N ASP A 317 29.31 3.21 15.82
CA ASP A 317 29.12 4.30 16.77
C ASP A 317 28.36 5.45 16.09
N GLN A 318 27.22 5.85 16.67
CA GLN A 318 26.42 6.96 16.19
C GLN A 318 27.21 8.27 16.36
N GLU A 319 27.91 8.71 15.31
CA GLU A 319 28.31 10.11 15.21
C GLU A 319 27.09 10.95 14.87
N SER A 320 26.85 12.02 15.63
CA SER A 320 25.79 13.00 15.39
C SER A 320 26.05 13.74 14.07
N PHE A 321 25.13 13.65 13.12
CA PHE A 321 25.21 14.36 11.85
C PHE A 321 24.30 15.60 11.85
N ASP A 322 24.92 16.78 11.76
CA ASP A 322 24.25 18.04 11.43
C ASP A 322 23.93 18.06 9.92
N VAL A 323 22.66 17.92 9.57
CA VAL A 323 22.18 18.24 8.22
C VAL A 323 22.12 19.77 8.12
N LYS A 324 23.05 20.35 7.35
CA LYS A 324 22.94 21.78 7.01
C LYS A 324 21.71 21.98 6.14
N GLU A 325 20.73 22.73 6.67
CA GLU A 325 19.67 23.36 5.87
C GLU A 325 20.32 24.20 4.75
N MET A 326 19.87 24.00 3.51
CA MET A 326 20.10 24.96 2.44
C MET A 326 18.83 25.15 1.60
N ASP A 327 18.47 26.42 1.46
CA ASP A 327 17.42 27.02 0.64
C ASP A 327 17.67 26.88 -0.88
N ASP A 328 17.97 25.68 -1.37
CA ASP A 328 18.03 25.42 -2.80
C ASP A 328 16.79 24.63 -3.22
N GLU A 329 15.88 25.30 -3.95
CA GLU A 329 14.78 24.66 -4.65
C GLU A 329 15.33 23.47 -5.45
N VAL A 330 15.06 22.25 -4.97
CA VAL A 330 15.23 21.04 -5.78
C VAL A 330 14.14 21.08 -6.84
N VAL A 331 14.37 21.84 -7.91
CA VAL A 331 13.57 21.79 -9.12
C VAL A 331 13.86 20.45 -9.77
N ILE A 332 13.03 19.46 -9.43
CA ILE A 332 12.92 18.26 -10.25
C ILE A 332 12.31 18.73 -11.57
N ASN A 333 13.17 18.95 -12.56
CA ASN A 333 12.74 19.11 -13.94
C ASN A 333 12.08 17.80 -14.36
N LEU A 334 10.76 17.73 -14.19
CA LEU A 334 9.92 16.71 -14.81
C LEU A 334 10.26 16.72 -16.32
N PRO A 335 10.57 15.56 -16.93
CA PRO A 335 10.87 15.52 -18.34
C PRO A 335 9.70 16.12 -19.14
N PRO A 336 9.97 16.96 -20.16
CA PRO A 336 8.90 17.54 -20.97
C PRO A 336 8.08 16.43 -21.61
N GLN A 337 6.76 16.62 -21.58
CA GLN A 337 5.78 15.78 -22.23
C GLN A 337 6.24 15.51 -23.67
N GLN A 338 6.45 14.23 -24.02
CA GLN A 338 6.44 13.86 -25.43
C GLN A 338 5.00 13.99 -25.89
N ASP A 339 4.72 15.08 -26.61
CA ASP A 339 3.56 15.19 -27.48
C ASP A 339 3.65 14.04 -28.50
N THR A 340 2.94 12.95 -28.23
CA THR A 340 2.67 11.94 -29.25
C THR A 340 1.69 12.54 -30.24
N LEU A 341 2.25 13.22 -31.25
CA LEU A 341 1.62 13.43 -32.53
C LEU A 341 1.21 12.06 -33.09
N VAL A 342 -0.06 11.73 -32.95
CA VAL A 342 -0.67 10.59 -33.62
C VAL A 342 -0.67 10.90 -35.12
N GLU A 343 0.28 10.31 -35.85
CA GLU A 343 0.21 10.26 -37.31
C GLU A 343 -1.06 9.51 -37.72
N LYS A 344 -1.89 10.18 -38.53
CA LYS A 344 -3.03 9.58 -39.23
C LYS A 344 -2.53 8.47 -40.16
N VAL A 345 -2.62 7.22 -39.72
CA VAL A 345 -2.54 6.08 -40.64
C VAL A 345 -3.92 5.86 -41.27
N GLN A 346 -3.93 5.89 -42.60
CA GLN A 346 -5.08 5.72 -43.47
C GLN A 346 -5.79 4.38 -43.24
N GLU A 347 -7.13 4.43 -43.29
CA GLU A 347 -8.03 3.29 -43.35
C GLU A 347 -7.67 2.35 -44.50
N ILE A 348 -7.52 1.06 -44.18
CA ILE A 348 -7.87 -0.03 -45.10
C ILE A 348 -8.88 -0.91 -44.38
N THR A 349 -10.12 -0.82 -44.88
CA THR A 349 -11.26 -1.66 -44.56
C THR A 349 -10.97 -3.15 -44.73
N ALA A 350 -11.18 -3.93 -43.66
CA ALA A 350 -11.55 -5.34 -43.76
C ALA A 350 -12.52 -5.68 -42.62
N THR A 351 -13.78 -5.88 -42.98
CA THR A 351 -14.87 -6.37 -42.14
C THR A 351 -14.54 -7.71 -41.48
N LYS A 352 -14.70 -7.80 -40.15
CA LYS A 352 -15.02 -9.07 -39.48
C LYS A 352 -15.89 -8.84 -38.24
N GLU A 353 -16.80 -9.78 -38.07
CA GLU A 353 -18.05 -9.70 -37.33
C GLU A 353 -17.90 -9.58 -35.79
N LYS A 354 -18.96 -9.03 -35.20
CA LYS A 354 -19.20 -8.91 -33.76
C LYS A 354 -19.09 -10.27 -33.04
N SER A 355 -18.28 -10.29 -31.99
CA SER A 355 -18.42 -11.22 -30.86
C SER A 355 -18.36 -10.40 -29.58
N SER A 356 -19.53 -10.12 -29.02
CA SER A 356 -19.71 -9.47 -27.72
C SER A 356 -19.30 -10.43 -26.59
N LYS A 357 -18.23 -10.12 -25.85
CA LYS A 357 -17.98 -10.69 -24.52
C LYS A 357 -17.20 -9.70 -23.64
N GLY A 358 -17.85 -9.26 -22.57
CA GLY A 358 -17.28 -8.87 -21.28
C GLY A 358 -16.45 -7.59 -21.24
N ASN A 359 -17.08 -6.47 -20.83
CA ASN A 359 -16.37 -5.36 -20.22
C ASN A 359 -15.80 -5.83 -18.88
N ASP A 360 -14.53 -6.24 -18.88
CA ASP A 360 -13.75 -6.44 -17.66
C ASP A 360 -13.37 -5.06 -17.11
N ASP A 361 -14.03 -4.67 -16.02
CA ASP A 361 -13.87 -3.38 -15.35
C ASP A 361 -12.46 -3.20 -14.76
N CYS A 362 -11.89 -2.00 -14.90
CA CYS A 362 -10.50 -1.65 -14.55
C CYS A 362 -10.21 -1.84 -13.06
N LEU A 363 -11.21 -1.61 -12.20
CA LEU A 363 -11.15 -1.92 -10.77
C LEU A 363 -10.77 -3.39 -10.54
N THR A 364 -11.32 -4.29 -11.35
CA THR A 364 -11.07 -5.74 -11.26
C THR A 364 -9.60 -6.09 -11.57
N ARG A 365 -8.91 -5.32 -12.41
CA ARG A 365 -7.49 -5.54 -12.73
C ARG A 365 -6.56 -5.04 -11.62
N PHE A 366 -6.82 -3.85 -11.09
CA PHE A 366 -6.09 -3.30 -9.94
C PHE A 366 -6.22 -4.21 -8.71
N LEU A 367 -7.43 -4.73 -8.46
CA LEU A 367 -7.68 -5.67 -7.36
C LEU A 367 -7.07 -7.05 -7.65
N LYS A 368 -7.03 -7.51 -8.91
CA LYS A 368 -6.32 -8.75 -9.27
C LYS A 368 -4.80 -8.68 -9.01
N GLN A 369 -4.19 -7.50 -9.08
CA GLN A 369 -2.76 -7.29 -8.76
C GLN A 369 -2.50 -7.20 -7.25
N LEU A 370 -3.44 -6.65 -6.49
CA LEU A 370 -3.35 -6.57 -5.02
C LEU A 370 -3.68 -7.87 -4.28
N PHE A 371 -4.32 -8.85 -4.93
CA PHE A 371 -4.83 -10.03 -4.24
C PHE A 371 -4.26 -11.35 -4.77
N TRP A 372 -3.60 -12.04 -3.85
CA TRP A 372 -3.09 -13.40 -3.99
C TRP A 372 -4.13 -14.33 -4.63
N SER A 373 -3.80 -14.84 -5.82
CA SER A 373 -4.49 -16.00 -6.37
C SER A 373 -3.84 -17.24 -5.76
N ALA A 374 -4.61 -18.05 -5.04
CA ALA A 374 -4.10 -19.31 -4.48
C ALA A 374 -3.43 -20.15 -5.59
N PRO A 375 -2.26 -20.77 -5.34
CA PRO A 375 -1.67 -21.69 -6.30
C PRO A 375 -2.64 -22.86 -6.50
N THR A 376 -3.22 -22.97 -7.70
CA THR A 376 -3.99 -24.15 -8.07
C THR A 376 -3.02 -25.32 -8.18
N THR A 377 -3.18 -26.31 -7.32
CA THR A 377 -2.62 -27.66 -7.48
C THR A 377 -3.22 -28.31 -8.73
N LYS A 378 -2.64 -28.03 -9.89
CA LYS A 378 -2.70 -28.91 -11.05
C LYS A 378 -1.28 -29.20 -11.51
N THR A 379 -0.76 -30.25 -10.89
CA THR A 379 0.26 -31.19 -11.33
C THR A 379 0.67 -31.09 -12.81
N ASP A 380 1.97 -30.86 -13.02
CA ASP A 380 2.75 -31.29 -14.19
C ASP A 380 2.81 -32.83 -14.26
N ILE A 381 1.67 -33.49 -14.46
CA ILE A 381 1.60 -34.90 -14.85
C ILE A 381 0.65 -34.98 -16.04
N GLU A 382 1.06 -34.42 -17.18
CA GLU A 382 0.47 -34.73 -18.50
C GLU A 382 1.44 -34.30 -19.62
N LYS A 383 2.71 -34.72 -19.51
CA LYS A 383 3.63 -34.84 -20.64
C LYS A 383 4.38 -36.16 -20.57
N GLN A 384 3.63 -37.25 -20.61
CA GLN A 384 4.15 -38.52 -21.09
C GLN A 384 3.02 -39.24 -21.83
N ILE A 385 3.38 -39.80 -22.99
CA ILE A 385 2.57 -40.62 -23.90
C ILE A 385 1.80 -39.81 -24.96
N VAL A 386 2.52 -39.45 -26.03
CA VAL A 386 1.97 -39.64 -27.38
C VAL A 386 2.77 -40.79 -27.97
N SER A 387 2.12 -41.95 -28.10
CA SER A 387 2.65 -43.11 -28.80
C SER A 387 2.66 -42.83 -30.29
N ASP A 388 3.84 -42.80 -30.89
CA ASP A 388 3.97 -42.99 -32.33
C ASP A 388 3.68 -44.44 -32.66
N TYR A 389 2.52 -44.68 -33.28
CA TYR A 389 2.25 -45.85 -34.09
C TYR A 389 1.62 -45.40 -35.41
N THR A 390 2.44 -45.38 -36.46
CA THR A 390 1.98 -45.69 -37.81
C THR A 390 2.96 -46.68 -38.44
N ASN A 391 2.38 -47.81 -38.86
CA ASN A 391 2.96 -49.00 -39.46
C ASN A 391 3.88 -48.75 -40.65
N THR A 392 4.87 -49.64 -40.82
CA THR A 392 5.15 -50.30 -42.13
C THR A 392 6.02 -51.54 -41.96
N LEU A 393 5.48 -52.66 -42.45
CA LEU A 393 6.07 -53.95 -42.89
C LEU A 393 6.69 -54.90 -41.85
#